data_AF-A0AA38ZNE0-F1
#
_entry.id   AF-A0AA38ZNE0-F1
#
_cell.length_a   1.000
_cell.length_b   1.000
_cell.length_c   1.000
_cell.angle_alpha   90.00
_cell.angle_beta   90.00
_cell.angle_gamma   90.00
#
_symmetry.space_group_name_H-M   'P 1'
#
loop_
_entity.id
_entity.type
_entity.pdbx_description
1 polymer ?
#
loop_
_entity_poly.entity_id
_entity_poly.type
_entity_poly.pdbx_seq_one_letter_code
_entity_poly.pdbx_strand_id
1 'polypeptide(L)'
;MEDPEMAFNLKQLKSCGIPPKLRLYGPPLFGFCKKGDVDRAYEVDAHMVESGVVAEEPELCALLGLSVESRQVDRVYEMMHRLRASVRQVSESTAEVVEQWFNSEDAAGVGEENWDVGKVREGVIKGGGGWHGQGWLGKGKWKVVRTEMDEAGVCQSCDEKLVCIDIDPRETENFASSLTKLACQREVKADFVQFQLNSVVNRLRQISPSKRLPLVILHRSRVTGGPAQNPNNEKLIQSWKKSGALCATPVGLNDNWYWLYAVVNCNCLLVTNDEMRDHLFQLLGTSFFPRWKEKHQVRLTMTRRGPILHMPPPYSIVIQESEQGSWHVPTVTDDDLETPRQWLCATRTRKNHQHPQHLE
;
A
#
# COMPACT_ATOMS: atom_id res chain seq x y z
N MET A 1 36.12 8.20 5.25
CA MET A 1 35.22 9.34 4.97
C MET A 1 34.93 9.25 3.49
N GLU A 2 33.78 8.70 3.12
CA GLU A 2 33.42 8.55 1.70
C GLU A 2 33.11 9.93 1.13
N ASP A 3 33.82 10.33 0.08
CA ASP A 3 33.58 11.58 -0.62
C ASP A 3 32.40 11.38 -1.59
N PRO A 4 31.24 12.04 -1.35
CA PRO A 4 30.07 11.93 -2.23
C PRO A 4 30.40 12.34 -3.67
N GLU A 5 31.39 13.22 -3.85
CA GLU A 5 31.81 13.72 -5.15
C GLU A 5 32.61 12.67 -5.95
N MET A 6 33.40 11.84 -5.27
CA MET A 6 34.03 10.66 -5.90
C MET A 6 33.00 9.58 -6.25
N ALA A 7 31.91 9.47 -5.48
CA ALA A 7 30.81 8.54 -5.77
C ALA A 7 29.86 9.05 -6.88
N PHE A 8 29.88 10.36 -7.17
CA PHE A 8 28.95 11.01 -8.08
C PHE A 8 29.63 11.54 -9.35
N ASN A 9 30.03 10.62 -10.24
CA ASN A 9 30.43 10.98 -11.61
C ASN A 9 29.31 10.64 -12.60
N LEU A 10 28.25 11.47 -12.63
CA LEU A 10 27.07 11.31 -13.50
C LEU A 10 27.43 11.05 -14.97
N LYS A 11 28.49 11.69 -15.45
CA LYS A 11 28.95 11.56 -16.84
C LYS A 11 29.44 10.15 -17.17
N GLN A 12 30.06 9.46 -16.22
CA GLN A 12 30.53 8.08 -16.41
C GLN A 12 29.39 7.06 -16.33
N LEU A 13 28.34 7.34 -15.54
CA LEU A 13 27.17 6.46 -15.45
C LEU A 13 26.35 6.46 -16.75
N LYS A 14 26.21 7.62 -17.42
CA LYS A 14 25.53 7.70 -18.73
C LYS A 14 26.28 6.99 -19.86
N SER A 15 27.62 6.90 -19.80
CA SER A 15 28.43 6.41 -20.92
C SER A 15 28.41 4.89 -21.15
N CYS A 16 27.90 4.09 -20.20
CA CYS A 16 28.03 2.63 -20.24
C CYS A 16 26.84 1.88 -20.88
N GLY A 17 25.75 2.57 -21.26
CA GLY A 17 24.58 1.94 -21.89
C GLY A 17 23.85 0.90 -21.02
N ILE A 18 24.23 0.76 -19.75
CA ILE A 18 23.62 -0.15 -18.78
C ILE A 18 22.71 0.68 -17.87
N PRO A 19 21.42 0.33 -17.72
CA PRO A 19 20.53 0.99 -16.78
C PRO A 19 21.09 0.92 -15.35
N PRO A 20 21.27 2.06 -14.68
CA PRO A 20 21.83 2.08 -13.33
C PRO A 20 20.82 1.50 -12.32
N LYS A 21 21.33 1.01 -11.19
CA LYS A 21 20.53 0.46 -10.09
C LYS A 21 20.50 1.44 -8.91
N LEU A 22 19.42 1.41 -8.11
CA LEU A 22 19.23 2.28 -6.94
C LEU A 22 20.46 2.31 -6.00
N ARG A 23 21.07 1.15 -5.72
CA ARG A 23 22.26 1.04 -4.87
C ARG A 23 23.46 1.89 -5.29
N LEU A 24 23.53 2.33 -6.55
CA LEU A 24 24.59 3.22 -7.04
C LEU A 24 24.35 4.68 -6.65
N TYR A 25 23.10 5.07 -6.44
CA TYR A 25 22.69 6.43 -6.09
C TYR A 25 22.66 6.68 -4.59
N GLY A 26 22.49 5.64 -3.77
CA GLY A 26 22.45 5.76 -2.30
C GLY A 26 23.64 6.53 -1.71
N PRO A 27 24.90 6.08 -1.92
CA PRO A 27 26.06 6.76 -1.33
C PRO A 27 26.18 8.26 -1.65
N PRO A 28 26.10 8.71 -2.93
CA PRO A 28 26.17 10.14 -3.21
C PRO A 28 24.94 10.90 -2.67
N LEU A 29 23.72 10.35 -2.79
CA LEU A 29 22.51 11.00 -2.29
C LEU A 29 22.58 11.24 -0.79
N PHE A 30 22.83 10.18 0.00
CA PHE A 30 22.93 10.29 1.46
C PHE A 30 24.12 11.17 1.87
N GLY A 31 25.21 11.13 1.11
CA GLY A 31 26.37 11.98 1.29
C GLY A 31 26.06 13.47 1.16
N PHE A 32 25.33 13.88 0.11
CA PHE A 32 24.92 15.27 -0.08
C PHE A 32 23.84 15.71 0.92
N CYS A 33 22.87 14.84 1.22
CA CYS A 33 21.85 15.13 2.25
C CYS A 33 22.51 15.40 3.60
N LYS A 34 23.45 14.55 4.02
CA LYS A 34 24.18 14.72 5.29
C LYS A 34 25.03 16.00 5.34
N LYS A 35 25.49 16.48 4.20
CA LYS A 35 26.24 17.75 4.08
C LYS A 35 25.33 18.99 4.01
N GLY A 36 24.01 18.82 3.88
CA GLY A 36 23.09 19.93 3.66
C GLY A 36 23.14 20.49 2.23
N ASP A 37 23.70 19.74 1.27
CA ASP A 37 23.87 20.20 -0.11
C ASP A 37 22.61 19.90 -0.94
N VAL A 38 21.68 20.85 -0.92
CA VAL A 38 20.37 20.78 -1.58
C VAL A 38 20.53 20.58 -3.09
N ASP A 39 21.32 21.41 -3.74
CA ASP A 39 21.43 21.44 -5.20
C ASP A 39 21.96 20.09 -5.72
N ARG A 40 23.02 19.56 -5.08
CA ARG A 40 23.62 18.29 -5.48
C ARG A 40 22.73 17.11 -5.16
N ALA A 41 22.04 17.10 -4.02
CA ALA A 41 21.10 16.03 -3.69
C ALA A 41 19.96 15.95 -4.72
N TYR A 42 19.40 17.08 -5.15
CA TYR A 42 18.37 17.10 -6.19
C TYR A 42 18.91 16.85 -7.60
N GLU A 43 20.20 17.13 -7.87
CA GLU A 43 20.85 16.70 -9.11
C GLU A 43 20.91 15.16 -9.19
N VAL A 44 21.23 14.49 -8.07
CA VAL A 44 21.21 13.02 -7.96
C VAL A 44 19.80 12.49 -8.22
N ASP A 45 18.81 13.04 -7.53
CA ASP A 45 17.42 12.63 -7.63
C ASP A 45 16.84 12.83 -9.04
N ALA A 46 17.09 13.98 -9.66
CA ALA A 46 16.69 14.25 -11.04
C ALA A 46 17.30 13.22 -12.02
N HIS A 47 18.56 12.85 -11.82
CA HIS A 47 19.19 11.83 -12.63
C HIS A 47 18.64 10.41 -12.38
N MET A 48 18.25 10.09 -11.14
CA MET A 48 17.56 8.83 -10.84
C MET A 48 16.26 8.74 -11.64
N VAL A 49 15.45 9.81 -11.62
CA VAL A 49 14.19 9.90 -12.39
C VAL A 49 14.45 9.80 -13.89
N GLU A 50 15.41 10.54 -14.44
CA GLU A 50 15.79 10.48 -15.87
C GLU A 50 16.21 9.07 -16.28
N SER A 51 16.86 8.33 -15.37
CA SER A 51 17.34 6.96 -15.60
C SER A 51 16.28 5.88 -15.32
N GLY A 52 15.06 6.26 -14.95
CA GLY A 52 13.99 5.32 -14.61
C GLY A 52 14.22 4.55 -13.31
N VAL A 53 15.08 5.07 -12.42
CA VAL A 53 15.36 4.47 -11.11
C VAL A 53 14.42 5.08 -10.08
N VAL A 54 13.54 4.24 -9.52
CA VAL A 54 12.58 4.67 -8.50
C VAL A 54 13.27 4.66 -7.13
N ALA A 55 13.18 5.79 -6.42
CA ALA A 55 13.62 5.91 -5.03
C ALA A 55 12.74 5.07 -4.09
N GLU A 56 13.37 4.39 -3.12
CA GLU A 56 12.67 3.72 -2.03
C GLU A 56 12.53 4.68 -0.84
N GLU A 57 11.92 4.21 0.26
CA GLU A 57 11.67 5.04 1.44
C GLU A 57 12.94 5.72 2.00
N PRO A 58 14.10 5.04 2.13
CA PRO A 58 15.29 5.68 2.70
C PRO A 58 15.75 6.91 1.91
N GLU A 59 15.76 6.82 0.57
CA GLU A 59 16.14 7.94 -0.30
C GLU A 59 15.12 9.08 -0.21
N LEU A 60 13.82 8.77 -0.20
CA LEU A 60 12.75 9.77 -0.08
C LEU A 60 12.75 10.45 1.30
N CYS A 61 12.98 9.70 2.38
CA CYS A 61 13.08 10.24 3.73
C CYS A 61 14.28 11.17 3.89
N ALA A 62 15.43 10.82 3.29
CA ALA A 62 16.62 11.68 3.30
C ALA A 62 16.38 13.00 2.56
N LEU A 63 15.77 12.95 1.38
CA LEU A 63 15.38 14.15 0.61
C LEU A 63 14.32 15.00 1.34
N LEU A 64 13.35 14.36 1.98
CA LEU A 64 12.34 15.03 2.80
C LEU A 64 13.00 15.77 3.97
N GLY A 65 13.87 15.09 4.73
CA GLY A 65 14.60 15.71 5.85
C GLY A 65 15.44 16.91 5.40
N LEU A 66 16.21 16.75 4.31
CA LEU A 66 16.99 17.84 3.72
C LEU A 66 16.10 19.02 3.29
N SER A 67 14.92 18.75 2.72
CA SER A 67 13.95 19.78 2.32
C SER A 67 13.45 20.57 3.52
N VAL A 68 13.14 19.88 4.61
CA VAL A 68 12.63 20.48 5.86
C VAL A 68 13.72 21.35 6.48
N GLU A 69 14.94 20.84 6.62
CA GLU A 69 16.07 21.58 7.18
C GLU A 69 16.46 22.80 6.34
N SER A 70 16.33 22.69 5.02
CA SER A 70 16.68 23.76 4.07
C SER A 70 15.49 24.65 3.70
N ARG A 71 14.34 24.48 4.35
CA ARG A 71 13.12 25.30 4.20
C ARG A 71 12.55 25.31 2.76
N GLN A 72 12.73 24.21 2.03
CA GLN A 72 12.27 24.03 0.65
C GLN A 72 10.82 23.51 0.60
N VAL A 73 9.85 24.40 0.87
CA VAL A 73 8.43 24.04 1.11
C VAL A 73 7.76 23.29 -0.06
N ASP A 74 8.12 23.63 -1.31
CA ASP A 74 7.59 22.98 -2.51
C ASP A 74 8.16 21.56 -2.68
N ARG A 75 9.44 21.37 -2.31
CA ARG A 75 10.08 20.06 -2.33
C ARG A 75 9.52 19.14 -1.25
N VAL A 76 9.17 19.68 -0.08
CA VAL A 76 8.46 18.89 0.94
C VAL A 76 7.13 18.35 0.39
N TYR A 77 6.34 19.20 -0.27
CA TYR A 77 5.07 18.78 -0.89
C TYR A 77 5.29 17.68 -1.95
N GLU A 78 6.30 17.85 -2.81
CA GLU A 78 6.69 16.85 -3.80
C GLU A 78 7.07 15.50 -3.15
N MET A 79 7.89 15.53 -2.10
CA MET A 79 8.32 14.31 -1.40
C MET A 79 7.15 13.60 -0.71
N MET A 80 6.20 14.34 -0.13
CA MET A 80 4.98 13.76 0.46
C MET A 80 4.18 12.96 -0.58
N HIS A 81 4.04 13.49 -1.80
CA HIS A 81 3.35 12.79 -2.89
C HIS A 81 4.15 11.60 -3.43
N ARG A 82 5.48 11.68 -3.48
CA ARG A 82 6.33 10.54 -3.84
C ARG A 82 6.28 9.42 -2.79
N LEU A 83 6.28 9.75 -1.50
CA LEU A 83 6.05 8.80 -0.41
C LEU A 83 4.67 8.15 -0.55
N ARG A 84 3.61 8.94 -0.82
CA ARG A 84 2.27 8.40 -1.09
C ARG A 84 2.28 7.38 -2.23
N ALA A 85 2.91 7.70 -3.35
CA ALA A 85 2.87 6.90 -4.58
C ALA A 85 3.72 5.62 -4.49
N SER A 86 4.94 5.71 -3.95
CA SER A 86 5.91 4.61 -3.96
C SER A 86 5.94 3.79 -2.67
N VAL A 87 5.69 4.43 -1.53
CA VAL A 87 5.88 3.84 -0.19
C VAL A 87 4.54 3.53 0.48
N ARG A 88 3.55 4.40 0.31
CA ARG A 88 2.19 4.35 0.84
C ARG A 88 2.07 4.48 2.37
N GLN A 89 2.80 3.65 3.11
CA GLN A 89 2.86 3.60 4.57
C GLN A 89 4.30 3.80 5.01
N VAL A 90 4.54 4.68 5.96
CA VAL A 90 5.90 5.12 6.29
C VAL A 90 6.41 4.48 7.57
N SER A 91 7.72 4.27 7.66
CA SER A 91 8.40 3.91 8.90
C SER A 91 8.25 5.01 9.96
N GLU A 92 8.47 4.67 11.22
CA GLU A 92 8.45 5.62 12.33
C GLU A 92 9.45 6.78 12.12
N SER A 93 10.65 6.49 11.59
CA SER A 93 11.64 7.54 11.31
C SER A 93 11.15 8.56 10.27
N THR A 94 10.47 8.10 9.22
CA THR A 94 9.89 9.01 8.22
C THR A 94 8.70 9.77 8.80
N ALA A 95 7.87 9.12 9.63
CA ALA A 95 6.75 9.76 10.32
C ALA A 95 7.22 10.89 11.24
N GLU A 96 8.34 10.72 11.95
CA GLU A 96 8.97 11.76 12.77
C GLU A 96 9.39 12.99 11.94
N VAL A 97 9.97 12.78 10.75
CA VAL A 97 10.33 13.90 9.84
C VAL A 97 9.08 14.63 9.34
N VAL A 98 8.01 13.90 9.01
CA VAL A 98 6.72 14.49 8.60
C VAL A 98 6.08 15.26 9.75
N GLU A 99 6.12 14.71 10.96
CA GLU A 99 5.62 15.34 12.18
C GLU A 99 6.42 16.62 12.51
N GLN A 100 7.74 16.58 12.36
CA GLN A 100 8.61 17.75 12.48
C GLN A 100 8.25 18.84 11.47
N TRP A 101 8.01 18.47 10.20
CA TRP A 101 7.58 19.40 9.17
C TRP A 101 6.30 20.12 9.58
N PHE A 102 5.22 19.40 9.88
CA PHE A 102 3.93 20.02 10.17
C PHE A 102 3.95 20.87 11.45
N ASN A 103 4.84 20.58 12.40
CA ASN A 103 5.04 21.40 13.60
C ASN A 103 5.96 22.62 13.39
N SER A 104 6.53 22.80 12.20
CA SER A 104 7.45 23.91 11.89
C SER A 104 6.72 25.23 11.58
N GLU A 105 7.42 26.35 11.77
CA GLU A 105 6.91 27.67 11.38
C GLU A 105 6.82 27.84 9.85
N ASP A 106 7.68 27.15 9.09
CA ASP A 106 7.62 27.15 7.62
C ASP A 106 6.33 26.47 7.12
N ALA A 107 5.98 25.32 7.70
CA ALA A 107 4.70 24.67 7.43
C ALA A 107 3.51 25.52 7.87
N ALA A 108 3.63 26.29 8.95
CA ALA A 108 2.58 27.20 9.39
C ALA A 108 2.38 28.39 8.41
N GLY A 109 3.47 28.87 7.80
CA GLY A 109 3.47 30.00 6.89
C GLY A 109 3.08 29.67 5.45
N VAL A 110 3.32 28.45 4.98
CA VAL A 110 3.01 28.01 3.61
C VAL A 110 1.52 27.70 3.41
N GLY A 111 1.00 28.03 2.23
CA GLY A 111 -0.32 27.63 1.77
C GLY A 111 -1.21 28.79 1.33
N GLU A 112 -2.30 28.44 0.65
CA GLU A 112 -3.27 29.37 0.07
C GLU A 112 -4.54 29.44 0.94
N GLU A 113 -5.01 30.65 1.28
CA GLU A 113 -6.26 30.81 2.06
C GLU A 113 -7.52 30.70 1.19
N ASN A 114 -7.46 31.15 -0.06
CA ASN A 114 -8.58 31.20 -0.98
C ASN A 114 -8.22 30.40 -2.25
N TRP A 115 -8.42 29.09 -2.21
CA TRP A 115 -8.15 28.22 -3.36
C TRP A 115 -9.41 27.94 -4.18
N ASP A 116 -9.20 27.56 -5.44
CA ASP A 116 -10.27 27.11 -6.32
C ASP A 116 -10.69 25.68 -5.95
N VAL A 117 -11.81 25.57 -5.24
CA VAL A 117 -12.41 24.28 -4.81
C VAL A 117 -12.72 23.38 -6.02
N GLY A 118 -13.08 23.97 -7.17
CA GLY A 118 -13.33 23.23 -8.39
C GLY A 118 -12.08 22.53 -8.91
N LYS A 119 -10.94 23.25 -8.94
CA LYS A 119 -9.64 22.67 -9.32
C LYS A 119 -9.17 21.59 -8.35
N VAL A 120 -9.36 21.79 -7.04
CA VAL A 120 -9.02 20.78 -6.04
C VAL A 120 -9.82 19.50 -6.27
N ARG A 121 -11.14 19.62 -6.43
CA ARG A 121 -12.00 18.47 -6.72
C ARG A 121 -11.64 17.79 -8.05
N GLU A 122 -11.31 18.56 -9.08
CA GLU A 122 -10.83 18.02 -10.35
C GLU A 122 -9.52 17.22 -10.16
N GLY A 123 -8.60 17.74 -9.34
CA GLY A 123 -7.38 17.05 -8.93
C GLY A 123 -7.67 15.70 -8.25
N VAL A 124 -8.62 15.68 -7.31
CA VAL A 124 -9.06 14.44 -6.63
C VAL A 124 -9.57 13.41 -7.62
N ILE A 125 -10.43 13.81 -8.55
CA ILE A 125 -11.00 12.91 -9.55
C ILE A 125 -9.91 12.40 -10.49
N LYS A 126 -9.05 13.27 -11.02
CA LYS A 126 -7.96 12.89 -11.92
C LYS A 126 -6.92 11.99 -11.25
N GLY A 127 -6.69 12.18 -9.95
CA GLY A 127 -5.76 11.39 -9.15
C GLY A 127 -6.28 10.02 -8.70
N GLY A 128 -7.53 9.65 -9.06
CA GLY A 128 -8.16 8.38 -8.65
C GLY A 128 -8.68 8.38 -7.20
N GLY A 129 -8.73 9.54 -6.55
CA GLY A 129 -9.18 9.71 -5.17
C GLY A 129 -8.05 9.77 -4.13
N GLY A 130 -8.35 10.44 -3.00
CA GLY A 130 -7.49 10.49 -1.81
C GLY A 130 -6.28 11.44 -1.86
N TRP A 131 -6.19 12.30 -2.89
CA TRP A 131 -5.22 13.41 -3.00
C TRP A 131 -5.58 14.35 -4.16
N HIS A 132 -5.10 15.60 -4.16
CA HIS A 132 -5.40 16.56 -5.24
C HIS A 132 -4.16 17.19 -5.91
N GLY A 133 -3.01 17.24 -5.23
CA GLY A 133 -1.76 17.69 -5.86
C GLY A 133 -1.73 19.17 -6.25
N GLN A 134 -2.52 20.02 -5.61
CA GLN A 134 -2.67 21.45 -5.95
C GLN A 134 -1.82 22.38 -5.06
N GLY A 135 -0.94 21.82 -4.24
CA GLY A 135 -0.13 22.55 -3.27
C GLY A 135 -0.78 22.61 -1.88
N TRP A 136 -0.11 23.29 -0.96
CA TRP A 136 -0.56 23.43 0.43
C TRP A 136 -1.81 24.33 0.54
N LEU A 137 -2.86 23.82 1.17
CA LEU A 137 -4.10 24.57 1.38
C LEU A 137 -4.21 25.10 2.83
N GLY A 138 -4.91 26.22 2.99
CA GLY A 138 -5.05 26.95 4.25
C GLY A 138 -3.83 27.78 4.62
N LYS A 139 -3.90 28.45 5.79
CA LYS A 139 -2.78 29.11 6.46
C LYS A 139 -2.86 28.97 7.96
N GLY A 140 -1.71 29.13 8.61
CA GLY A 140 -1.59 29.11 10.06
C GLY A 140 -1.11 27.76 10.58
N LYS A 141 -1.02 27.68 11.92
CA LYS A 141 -0.49 26.52 12.63
C LYS A 141 -1.30 25.27 12.33
N TRP A 142 -0.60 24.17 12.11
CA TRP A 142 -1.20 22.84 12.00
C TRP A 142 -1.50 22.29 13.39
N LYS A 143 -2.64 21.62 13.52
CA LYS A 143 -2.91 20.67 14.61
C LYS A 143 -2.38 19.32 14.15
N VAL A 144 -1.30 18.85 14.78
CA VAL A 144 -0.64 17.58 14.49
C VAL A 144 -0.89 16.61 15.64
N VAL A 145 -1.50 15.46 15.35
CA VAL A 145 -1.88 14.47 16.37
C VAL A 145 -1.63 13.07 15.84
N ARG A 146 -0.95 12.24 16.63
CA ARG A 146 -0.93 10.79 16.42
C ARG A 146 -2.26 10.18 16.86
N THR A 147 -2.86 9.39 15.98
CA THR A 147 -4.24 8.91 16.10
C THR A 147 -4.43 7.57 15.42
N GLU A 148 -5.67 7.07 15.43
CA GLU A 148 -6.08 5.83 14.80
C GLU A 148 -7.31 6.08 13.93
N MET A 149 -7.58 5.15 13.03
CA MET A 149 -8.81 5.14 12.23
C MET A 149 -9.76 4.12 12.85
N ASP A 150 -11.06 4.45 12.90
CA ASP A 150 -12.06 3.46 13.25
C ASP A 150 -12.28 2.43 12.12
N GLU A 151 -13.13 1.42 12.37
CA GLU A 151 -13.43 0.36 11.40
C GLU A 151 -14.06 0.88 10.09
N ALA A 152 -14.65 2.08 10.11
CA ALA A 152 -15.25 2.73 8.93
C ALA A 152 -14.26 3.66 8.20
N GLY A 153 -13.04 3.81 8.71
CA GLY A 153 -12.02 4.70 8.17
C GLY A 153 -12.16 6.15 8.59
N VAL A 154 -12.82 6.43 9.71
CA VAL A 154 -12.95 7.78 10.27
C VAL A 154 -11.80 8.05 11.24
N CYS A 155 -11.14 9.19 11.05
CA CYS A 155 -10.06 9.65 11.91
C CYS A 155 -10.57 10.05 13.30
N GLN A 156 -10.03 9.43 14.34
CA GLN A 156 -10.43 9.70 15.72
C GLN A 156 -10.00 11.08 16.26
N SER A 157 -9.16 11.83 15.51
CA SER A 157 -8.68 13.17 15.90
C SER A 157 -9.46 14.33 15.26
N CYS A 158 -9.93 14.14 14.02
CA CYS A 158 -10.55 15.20 13.21
C CYS A 158 -11.88 14.83 12.57
N ASP A 159 -12.36 13.60 12.77
CA ASP A 159 -13.62 13.06 12.23
C ASP A 159 -13.70 13.02 10.68
N GLU A 160 -12.60 13.25 9.97
CA GLU A 160 -12.55 13.07 8.52
C GLU A 160 -12.56 11.58 8.17
N LYS A 161 -13.34 11.23 7.15
CA LYS A 161 -13.43 9.87 6.62
C LYS A 161 -12.44 9.69 5.48
N LEU A 162 -11.54 8.72 5.62
CA LEU A 162 -10.61 8.32 4.57
C LEU A 162 -11.36 7.73 3.36
N VAL A 163 -10.76 7.90 2.18
CA VAL A 163 -11.32 7.43 0.92
C VAL A 163 -10.84 6.00 0.64
N CYS A 164 -11.67 5.21 -0.04
CA CYS A 164 -11.27 3.96 -0.66
C CYS A 164 -10.83 4.26 -2.10
N ILE A 165 -9.53 4.15 -2.38
CA ILE A 165 -8.93 4.48 -3.68
C ILE A 165 -9.02 3.24 -4.56
N ASP A 166 -9.67 3.34 -5.71
CA ASP A 166 -9.86 2.21 -6.60
C ASP A 166 -8.60 1.84 -7.39
N ILE A 167 -8.50 0.55 -7.73
CA ILE A 167 -7.45 0.02 -8.58
C ILE A 167 -7.99 0.02 -10.01
N ASP A 168 -7.26 0.63 -10.97
CA ASP A 168 -7.68 0.66 -12.37
C ASP A 168 -7.83 -0.80 -12.88
N PRO A 169 -9.00 -1.18 -13.44
CA PRO A 169 -9.20 -2.51 -14.02
C PRO A 169 -8.12 -2.92 -15.03
N ARG A 170 -7.56 -1.96 -15.78
CA ARG A 170 -6.47 -2.22 -16.74
C ARG A 170 -5.17 -2.62 -16.04
N GLU A 171 -4.88 -2.05 -14.87
CA GLU A 171 -3.75 -2.50 -14.06
C GLU A 171 -3.95 -3.96 -13.63
N THR A 172 -5.18 -4.33 -13.25
CA THR A 172 -5.54 -5.71 -12.89
C THR A 172 -5.39 -6.67 -14.07
N GLU A 173 -5.82 -6.30 -15.27
CA GLU A 173 -5.65 -7.12 -16.49
C GLU A 173 -4.17 -7.29 -16.88
N ASN A 174 -3.39 -6.20 -16.80
CA ASN A 174 -1.94 -6.24 -17.05
C ASN A 174 -1.23 -7.13 -16.03
N PHE A 175 -1.66 -7.04 -14.77
CA PHE A 175 -1.16 -7.89 -13.70
C PHE A 175 -1.52 -9.37 -13.95
N ALA A 176 -2.76 -9.69 -14.30
CA ALA A 176 -3.19 -11.05 -14.65
C ALA A 176 -2.37 -11.64 -15.81
N SER A 177 -2.09 -10.81 -16.83
CA SER A 177 -1.28 -11.20 -17.98
C SER A 177 0.18 -11.45 -17.60
N SER A 178 0.73 -10.65 -16.69
CA SER A 178 2.10 -10.79 -16.17
C SER A 178 2.23 -12.00 -15.25
N LEU A 179 1.22 -12.23 -14.42
CA LEU A 179 1.08 -13.38 -13.53
C LEU A 179 1.11 -14.69 -14.30
N THR A 180 0.38 -14.77 -15.42
CA THR A 180 0.35 -15.95 -16.29
C THR A 180 1.74 -16.28 -16.85
N LYS A 181 2.58 -15.26 -17.11
CA LYS A 181 3.97 -15.44 -17.57
C LYS A 181 4.89 -15.92 -16.45
N LEU A 182 4.73 -15.39 -15.23
CA LEU A 182 5.55 -15.75 -14.06
C LEU A 182 5.21 -17.14 -13.50
N ALA A 183 3.94 -17.53 -13.53
CA ALA A 183 3.46 -18.84 -13.09
C ALA A 183 4.11 -20.03 -13.82
N CYS A 184 4.66 -19.81 -15.01
CA CYS A 184 5.37 -20.82 -15.79
C CYS A 184 6.78 -21.14 -15.25
N GLN A 185 7.24 -20.52 -14.15
CA GLN A 185 8.59 -20.73 -13.62
C GLN A 185 8.61 -20.82 -12.08
N ARG A 186 9.08 -21.97 -11.57
CA ARG A 186 9.59 -22.28 -10.21
C ARG A 186 8.59 -22.73 -9.13
N GLU A 187 9.13 -23.55 -8.20
CA GLU A 187 8.45 -24.42 -7.21
C GLU A 187 9.01 -24.20 -5.79
N VAL A 188 8.21 -24.37 -4.71
CA VAL A 188 8.56 -24.93 -3.38
C VAL A 188 7.27 -25.40 -2.66
N LYS A 189 7.35 -26.40 -1.75
CA LYS A 189 6.26 -27.05 -0.98
C LYS A 189 6.15 -26.58 0.49
N ALA A 190 4.95 -26.62 1.06
CA ALA A 190 4.68 -26.49 2.51
C ALA A 190 3.58 -27.50 2.99
N ASP A 191 3.24 -27.57 4.30
CA ASP A 191 2.38 -28.57 4.99
C ASP A 191 1.04 -28.02 5.62
N PHE A 192 0.02 -28.86 5.93
CA PHE A 192 -1.40 -28.46 6.19
C PHE A 192 -2.14 -29.24 7.29
N VAL A 193 -3.15 -28.59 7.90
CA VAL A 193 -4.08 -29.15 8.92
C VAL A 193 -5.57 -28.93 8.49
N GLN A 194 -6.38 -30.00 8.48
CA GLN A 194 -7.64 -30.09 7.69
C GLN A 194 -8.97 -29.80 8.42
N PHE A 195 -9.04 -29.87 9.75
CA PHE A 195 -10.31 -29.69 10.49
C PHE A 195 -10.82 -28.23 10.49
N GLN A 196 -9.89 -27.29 10.36
CA GLN A 196 -10.16 -25.85 10.32
C GLN A 196 -10.81 -25.41 9.00
N LEU A 197 -10.58 -26.12 7.90
CA LEU A 197 -11.00 -25.69 6.57
C LEU A 197 -12.53 -25.72 6.37
N ASN A 198 -13.22 -26.74 6.88
CA ASN A 198 -14.68 -26.87 6.69
C ASN A 198 -15.46 -25.75 7.41
N SER A 199 -15.03 -25.33 8.59
CA SER A 199 -15.69 -24.24 9.32
C SER A 199 -15.54 -22.91 8.56
N VAL A 200 -14.37 -22.65 7.97
CA VAL A 200 -14.09 -21.49 7.13
C VAL A 200 -14.96 -21.50 5.87
N VAL A 201 -15.00 -22.63 5.15
CA VAL A 201 -15.83 -22.78 3.93
C VAL A 201 -17.30 -22.50 4.23
N ASN A 202 -17.83 -23.04 5.34
CA ASN A 202 -19.22 -22.81 5.73
C ASN A 202 -19.46 -21.35 6.14
N ARG A 203 -18.52 -20.72 6.86
CA ARG A 203 -18.61 -19.31 7.22
C ARG A 203 -18.62 -18.41 5.99
N LEU A 204 -17.73 -18.65 5.03
CA LEU A 204 -17.66 -17.93 3.75
C LEU A 204 -18.95 -18.08 2.94
N ARG A 205 -19.51 -19.30 2.88
CA ARG A 205 -20.80 -19.56 2.24
C ARG A 205 -21.93 -18.77 2.91
N GLN A 206 -21.92 -18.63 4.24
CA GLN A 206 -22.94 -17.91 4.97
C GLN A 206 -22.91 -16.40 4.68
N ILE A 207 -21.73 -15.80 4.59
CA ILE A 207 -21.59 -14.36 4.31
C ILE A 207 -21.76 -14.03 2.82
N SER A 208 -21.63 -15.01 1.92
CA SER A 208 -21.94 -14.84 0.51
C SER A 208 -23.42 -14.49 0.31
N PRO A 209 -23.76 -13.38 -0.39
CA PRO A 209 -25.15 -12.99 -0.63
C PRO A 209 -25.96 -14.07 -1.37
N SER A 210 -25.31 -14.82 -2.26
CA SER A 210 -25.92 -15.90 -3.07
C SER A 210 -25.62 -17.30 -2.53
N LYS A 211 -25.06 -17.42 -1.31
CA LYS A 211 -24.68 -18.69 -0.68
C LYS A 211 -23.76 -19.57 -1.54
N ARG A 212 -22.95 -18.93 -2.40
CA ARG A 212 -21.95 -19.61 -3.23
C ARG A 212 -20.88 -20.24 -2.36
N LEU A 213 -20.39 -21.41 -2.78
CA LEU A 213 -19.21 -22.01 -2.16
C LEU A 213 -17.95 -21.25 -2.61
N PRO A 214 -16.99 -21.00 -1.71
CA PRO A 214 -15.68 -20.50 -2.11
C PRO A 214 -14.94 -21.57 -2.94
N LEU A 215 -14.10 -21.13 -3.88
CA LEU A 215 -13.18 -22.02 -4.56
C LEU A 215 -12.02 -22.35 -3.62
N VAL A 216 -11.95 -23.61 -3.20
CA VAL A 216 -10.88 -24.13 -2.35
C VAL A 216 -9.75 -24.62 -3.25
N ILE A 217 -8.53 -24.14 -3.02
CA ILE A 217 -7.33 -24.56 -3.76
C ILE A 217 -6.45 -25.35 -2.80
N LEU A 218 -6.16 -26.60 -3.15
CA LEU A 218 -5.33 -27.50 -2.36
C LEU A 218 -4.39 -28.30 -3.26
N HIS A 219 -3.18 -28.54 -2.78
CA HIS A 219 -2.28 -29.48 -3.46
C HIS A 219 -2.85 -30.90 -3.49
N ARG A 220 -2.66 -31.62 -4.62
CA ARG A 220 -3.24 -32.96 -4.84
C ARG A 220 -2.91 -33.96 -3.73
N SER A 221 -1.71 -33.89 -3.16
CA SER A 221 -1.32 -34.76 -2.03
C SER A 221 -2.21 -34.58 -0.79
N ARG A 222 -2.78 -33.38 -0.58
CA ARG A 222 -3.71 -33.09 0.53
C ARG A 222 -5.14 -33.53 0.23
N VAL A 223 -5.48 -33.68 -1.04
CA VAL A 223 -6.79 -34.16 -1.49
C VAL A 223 -6.85 -35.68 -1.42
N THR A 224 -5.73 -36.37 -1.64
CA THR A 224 -5.66 -37.84 -1.69
C THR A 224 -4.92 -38.49 -0.53
N GLY A 225 -4.29 -37.71 0.35
CA GLY A 225 -3.44 -38.21 1.44
C GLY A 225 -3.81 -37.63 2.81
N GLY A 226 -3.21 -38.19 3.86
CA GLY A 226 -3.33 -37.69 5.22
C GLY A 226 -4.78 -37.65 5.74
N PRO A 227 -5.24 -36.54 6.37
CA PRO A 227 -6.58 -36.44 6.96
C PRO A 227 -7.73 -36.56 5.95
N ALA A 228 -7.46 -36.46 4.64
CA ALA A 228 -8.45 -36.68 3.60
C ALA A 228 -8.94 -38.12 3.50
N GLN A 229 -8.17 -39.10 4.02
CA GLN A 229 -8.54 -40.51 4.04
C GLN A 229 -9.61 -40.86 5.09
N ASN A 230 -9.96 -39.91 5.97
CA ASN A 230 -11.10 -40.09 6.87
C ASN A 230 -12.40 -40.11 6.04
N PRO A 231 -13.31 -41.10 6.21
CA PRO A 231 -14.53 -41.22 5.40
C PRO A 231 -15.43 -39.98 5.39
N ASN A 232 -15.48 -39.21 6.49
CA ASN A 232 -16.27 -37.98 6.54
C ASN A 232 -15.62 -36.85 5.72
N ASN A 233 -14.29 -36.75 5.79
CA ASN A 233 -13.52 -35.75 5.03
C ASN A 233 -13.50 -36.08 3.54
N GLU A 234 -13.39 -37.36 3.19
CA GLU A 234 -13.46 -37.83 1.81
C GLU A 234 -14.80 -37.47 1.18
N LYS A 235 -15.92 -37.75 1.86
CA LYS A 235 -17.27 -37.35 1.40
C LYS A 235 -17.38 -35.84 1.20
N LEU A 236 -16.82 -35.05 2.11
CA LEU A 236 -16.82 -33.59 2.04
C LEU A 236 -16.01 -33.08 0.84
N ILE A 237 -14.79 -33.57 0.66
CA ILE A 237 -13.92 -33.26 -0.48
C ILE A 237 -14.60 -33.62 -1.81
N GLN A 238 -15.22 -34.80 -1.88
CA GLN A 238 -15.95 -35.24 -3.07
C GLN A 238 -17.16 -34.33 -3.36
N SER A 239 -17.85 -33.85 -2.31
CA SER A 239 -18.93 -32.87 -2.45
C SER A 239 -18.44 -31.55 -3.04
N TRP A 240 -17.31 -31.02 -2.56
CA TRP A 240 -16.70 -29.81 -3.11
C TRP A 240 -16.23 -30.00 -4.56
N LYS A 241 -15.65 -31.16 -4.88
CA LYS A 241 -15.25 -31.49 -6.25
C LYS A 241 -16.44 -31.56 -7.21
N LYS A 242 -17.53 -32.22 -6.81
CA LYS A 242 -18.77 -32.33 -7.62
C LYS A 242 -19.45 -30.98 -7.84
N SER A 243 -19.32 -30.05 -6.90
CA SER A 243 -19.87 -28.70 -7.01
C SER A 243 -18.96 -27.70 -7.74
N GLY A 244 -17.79 -28.14 -8.23
CA GLY A 244 -16.81 -27.25 -8.88
C GLY A 244 -16.11 -26.28 -7.92
N ALA A 245 -16.21 -26.51 -6.61
CA ALA A 245 -15.69 -25.64 -5.56
C ALA A 245 -14.31 -26.08 -5.01
N LEU A 246 -13.67 -27.07 -5.64
CA LEU A 246 -12.33 -27.54 -5.27
C LEU A 246 -11.43 -27.66 -6.50
N CYS A 247 -10.29 -26.99 -6.48
CA CYS A 247 -9.21 -27.17 -7.43
C CYS A 247 -8.04 -27.90 -6.75
N ALA A 248 -7.70 -29.10 -7.25
CA ALA A 248 -6.57 -29.87 -6.77
C ALA A 248 -5.34 -29.56 -7.65
N THR A 249 -4.33 -28.85 -7.11
CA THR A 249 -3.15 -28.49 -7.90
C THR A 249 -2.25 -29.71 -8.15
N PRO A 250 -1.67 -29.87 -9.35
CA PRO A 250 -0.82 -31.02 -9.69
C PRO A 250 0.41 -31.13 -8.78
N VAL A 251 0.92 -32.35 -8.65
CA VAL A 251 2.16 -32.59 -7.88
C VAL A 251 3.32 -31.89 -8.57
N GLY A 252 4.07 -31.09 -7.81
CA GLY A 252 5.24 -30.35 -8.30
C GLY A 252 4.96 -28.90 -8.67
N LEU A 253 3.70 -28.46 -8.74
CA LEU A 253 3.37 -27.07 -9.04
C LEU A 253 3.03 -26.28 -7.77
N ASN A 254 3.54 -25.04 -7.70
CA ASN A 254 3.28 -24.14 -6.59
C ASN A 254 1.80 -23.71 -6.60
N ASP A 255 1.08 -24.01 -5.53
CA ASP A 255 -0.33 -23.63 -5.36
C ASP A 255 -0.53 -22.11 -5.27
N ASN A 256 0.52 -21.34 -4.94
CA ASN A 256 0.49 -19.87 -4.91
C ASN A 256 0.04 -19.24 -6.22
N TRP A 257 0.50 -19.77 -7.35
CA TRP A 257 0.08 -19.25 -8.65
C TRP A 257 -1.38 -19.54 -8.97
N TYR A 258 -1.91 -20.68 -8.53
CA TYR A 258 -3.28 -21.08 -8.82
C TYR A 258 -4.28 -20.20 -8.09
N TRP A 259 -4.07 -19.97 -6.79
CA TRP A 259 -4.98 -19.11 -6.04
C TRP A 259 -4.82 -17.66 -6.43
N LEU A 260 -3.61 -17.19 -6.72
CA LEU A 260 -3.41 -15.81 -7.16
C LEU A 260 -4.08 -15.58 -8.51
N TYR A 261 -3.92 -16.51 -9.46
CA TYR A 261 -4.57 -16.44 -10.77
C TYR A 261 -6.10 -16.48 -10.66
N ALA A 262 -6.64 -17.38 -9.83
CA ALA A 262 -8.08 -17.48 -9.63
C ALA A 262 -8.67 -16.19 -9.06
N VAL A 263 -8.05 -15.63 -8.02
CA VAL A 263 -8.56 -14.43 -7.35
C VAL A 263 -8.46 -13.20 -8.25
N VAL A 264 -7.33 -13.03 -8.95
CA VAL A 264 -7.14 -11.91 -9.88
C VAL A 264 -8.17 -11.97 -11.02
N ASN A 265 -8.36 -13.14 -11.65
CA ASN A 265 -9.30 -13.26 -12.78
C ASN A 265 -10.77 -13.24 -12.37
N CYS A 266 -11.09 -13.76 -11.19
CA CYS A 266 -12.46 -13.73 -10.68
C CYS A 266 -12.79 -12.42 -9.98
N ASN A 267 -11.82 -11.52 -9.78
CA ASN A 267 -11.94 -10.26 -9.05
C ASN A 267 -12.71 -10.45 -7.72
N CYS A 268 -12.22 -11.38 -6.89
CA CYS A 268 -12.92 -11.84 -5.68
C CYS A 268 -12.01 -11.82 -4.44
N LEU A 269 -12.55 -12.17 -3.27
CA LEU A 269 -11.78 -12.19 -2.02
C LEU A 269 -10.81 -13.38 -1.98
N LEU A 270 -9.59 -13.15 -1.51
CA LEU A 270 -8.57 -14.14 -1.19
C LEU A 270 -8.55 -14.37 0.31
N VAL A 271 -8.86 -15.59 0.77
CA VAL A 271 -8.79 -15.93 2.20
C VAL A 271 -7.46 -16.61 2.47
N THR A 272 -6.52 -15.90 3.10
CA THR A 272 -5.20 -16.44 3.47
C THR A 272 -4.57 -15.63 4.60
N ASN A 273 -3.83 -16.32 5.47
CA ASN A 273 -2.96 -15.70 6.48
C ASN A 273 -1.51 -15.60 6.01
N ASP A 274 -1.20 -16.06 4.78
CA ASP A 274 0.11 -15.84 4.19
C ASP A 274 0.35 -14.34 4.05
N GLU A 275 1.49 -13.88 4.55
CA GLU A 275 1.88 -12.47 4.48
C GLU A 275 2.28 -12.05 3.07
N MET A 276 2.52 -13.05 2.20
CA MET A 276 2.95 -12.90 0.81
C MET A 276 4.26 -12.11 0.71
N ARG A 277 5.25 -12.48 1.54
CA ARG A 277 6.57 -11.81 1.67
C ARG A 277 7.73 -12.55 0.98
N ASP A 278 7.49 -13.75 0.45
CA ASP A 278 8.54 -14.54 -0.19
C ASP A 278 9.06 -13.90 -1.49
N HIS A 279 10.15 -14.44 -2.04
CA HIS A 279 10.72 -13.97 -3.30
C HIS A 279 9.75 -14.07 -4.50
N LEU A 280 8.69 -14.87 -4.41
CA LEU A 280 7.65 -14.95 -5.45
C LEU A 280 6.91 -13.62 -5.55
N PHE A 281 6.47 -13.10 -4.41
CA PHE A 281 5.65 -11.90 -4.34
C PHE A 281 6.47 -10.63 -4.59
N GLN A 282 7.79 -10.65 -4.35
CA GLN A 282 8.69 -9.56 -4.75
C GLN A 282 8.69 -9.34 -6.27
N LEU A 283 8.47 -10.39 -7.07
CA LEU A 283 8.40 -10.29 -8.54
C LEU A 283 7.09 -9.64 -9.03
N LEU A 284 6.08 -9.56 -8.19
CA LEU A 284 4.76 -8.97 -8.52
C LEU A 284 4.78 -7.43 -8.45
N GLY A 285 5.92 -6.86 -8.06
CA GLY A 285 6.15 -5.43 -7.98
C GLY A 285 5.67 -4.82 -6.65
N THR A 286 6.25 -3.68 -6.31
CA THR A 286 6.05 -2.99 -5.04
C THR A 286 4.89 -1.98 -5.05
N SER A 287 4.24 -1.77 -6.20
CA SER A 287 3.14 -0.79 -6.33
C SER A 287 1.75 -1.44 -6.40
N PHE A 288 1.50 -2.25 -7.43
CA PHE A 288 0.17 -2.82 -7.66
C PHE A 288 -0.19 -3.89 -6.62
N PHE A 289 0.70 -4.86 -6.40
CA PHE A 289 0.38 -6.02 -5.58
C PHE A 289 0.03 -5.67 -4.12
N PRO A 290 0.72 -4.74 -3.44
CA PRO A 290 0.30 -4.31 -2.09
C PRO A 290 -1.09 -3.66 -2.07
N ARG A 291 -1.44 -2.84 -3.08
CA ARG A 291 -2.80 -2.25 -3.21
C ARG A 291 -3.85 -3.33 -3.44
N TRP A 292 -3.56 -4.27 -4.33
CA TRP A 292 -4.44 -5.40 -4.61
C TRP A 292 -4.64 -6.27 -3.37
N LYS A 293 -3.57 -6.61 -2.67
CA LYS A 293 -3.59 -7.40 -1.43
C LYS A 293 -4.49 -6.76 -0.38
N GLU A 294 -4.33 -5.46 -0.13
CA GLU A 294 -5.16 -4.70 0.82
C GLU A 294 -6.66 -4.80 0.50
N LYS A 295 -7.05 -4.75 -0.77
CA LYS A 295 -8.47 -4.82 -1.19
C LYS A 295 -9.06 -6.22 -1.24
N HIS A 296 -8.25 -7.27 -1.38
CA HIS A 296 -8.74 -8.62 -1.66
C HIS A 296 -8.44 -9.62 -0.54
N GLN A 297 -7.41 -9.40 0.28
CA GLN A 297 -7.01 -10.34 1.33
C GLN A 297 -7.95 -10.27 2.53
N VAL A 298 -8.57 -11.41 2.84
CA VAL A 298 -9.28 -11.68 4.08
C VAL A 298 -8.37 -12.53 4.96
N ARG A 299 -8.02 -12.02 6.14
CA ARG A 299 -7.28 -12.78 7.15
C ARG A 299 -8.22 -13.51 8.09
N LEU A 300 -7.71 -14.51 8.78
CA LEU A 300 -8.47 -15.44 9.60
C LEU A 300 -7.84 -15.59 10.98
N THR A 301 -8.65 -15.42 12.03
CA THR A 301 -8.27 -15.83 13.40
C THR A 301 -9.17 -16.96 13.86
N MET A 302 -8.58 -18.01 14.42
CA MET A 302 -9.33 -19.14 14.97
C MET A 302 -9.64 -18.94 16.44
N THR A 303 -10.93 -18.99 16.80
CA THR A 303 -11.39 -18.92 18.19
C THR A 303 -12.15 -20.19 18.59
N ARG A 304 -12.40 -20.36 19.89
CA ARG A 304 -13.26 -21.46 20.39
C ARG A 304 -14.69 -21.43 19.84
N ARG A 305 -15.17 -20.26 19.42
CA ARG A 305 -16.52 -20.07 18.86
C ARG A 305 -16.56 -20.24 17.33
N GLY A 306 -15.41 -20.42 16.69
CA GLY A 306 -15.27 -20.57 15.25
C GLY A 306 -14.33 -19.55 14.61
N PRO A 307 -14.23 -19.58 13.26
CA PRO A 307 -13.38 -18.68 12.49
C PRO A 307 -13.91 -17.23 12.49
N ILE A 308 -13.04 -16.27 12.83
CA ILE A 308 -13.28 -14.84 12.63
C ILE A 308 -12.58 -14.43 11.34
N LEU A 309 -13.35 -13.83 10.42
CA LEU A 309 -12.86 -13.31 9.15
C LEU A 309 -12.64 -11.81 9.28
N HIS A 310 -11.40 -11.39 9.08
CA HIS A 310 -11.00 -9.99 9.04
C HIS A 310 -11.06 -9.52 7.60
N MET A 311 -12.09 -8.74 7.29
CA MET A 311 -12.36 -8.26 5.94
C MET A 311 -11.42 -7.12 5.55
N PRO A 312 -11.11 -6.92 4.26
CA PRO A 312 -10.47 -5.72 3.75
C PRO A 312 -11.10 -4.43 4.31
N PRO A 313 -10.29 -3.42 4.68
CA PRO A 313 -10.81 -2.17 5.19
C PRO A 313 -11.66 -1.45 4.13
N PRO A 314 -12.73 -0.73 4.52
CA PRO A 314 -13.56 0.04 3.61
C PRO A 314 -12.90 1.36 3.14
N TYR A 315 -11.61 1.55 3.42
CA TYR A 315 -10.79 2.71 3.08
C TYR A 315 -9.38 2.23 2.71
N SER A 316 -8.61 3.08 2.06
CA SER A 316 -7.24 2.72 1.64
C SER A 316 -6.18 3.16 2.65
N ILE A 317 -5.32 2.22 3.05
CA ILE A 317 -4.21 2.46 3.99
C ILE A 317 -3.00 3.00 3.22
N VAL A 318 -3.04 4.30 2.96
CA VAL A 318 -2.04 5.06 2.22
C VAL A 318 -2.08 6.51 2.70
N ILE A 319 -0.97 7.25 2.57
CA ILE A 319 -0.97 8.71 2.79
C ILE A 319 -2.12 9.35 2.00
N GLN A 320 -3.04 10.07 2.66
CA GLN A 320 -4.14 10.76 1.99
C GLN A 320 -4.09 12.27 2.24
N GLU A 321 -4.42 13.04 1.20
CA GLU A 321 -4.60 14.50 1.22
C GLU A 321 -6.08 14.80 0.93
N SER A 322 -6.76 15.49 1.84
CA SER A 322 -8.20 15.82 1.71
C SER A 322 -8.43 17.04 0.83
N GLU A 323 -9.67 17.25 0.35
CA GLU A 323 -10.05 18.46 -0.40
C GLU A 323 -9.85 19.76 0.40
N GLN A 324 -9.70 19.65 1.72
CA GLN A 324 -9.46 20.77 2.63
C GLN A 324 -7.96 20.95 2.95
N GLY A 325 -7.08 20.11 2.39
CA GLY A 325 -5.64 20.12 2.63
C GLY A 325 -5.22 19.42 3.93
N SER A 326 -6.10 18.66 4.57
CA SER A 326 -5.74 17.82 5.71
C SER A 326 -4.92 16.62 5.24
N TRP A 327 -3.95 16.19 6.05
CA TRP A 327 -3.08 15.06 5.75
C TRP A 327 -3.26 13.94 6.78
N HIS A 328 -3.35 12.71 6.28
CA HIS A 328 -3.39 11.49 7.08
C HIS A 328 -2.29 10.55 6.60
N VAL A 329 -1.31 10.27 7.47
CA VAL A 329 -0.10 9.50 7.12
C VAL A 329 -0.06 8.24 7.98
N PRO A 330 -0.26 7.04 7.40
CA PRO A 330 -0.21 5.78 8.15
C PRO A 330 1.25 5.35 8.40
N THR A 331 1.53 4.87 9.60
CA THR A 331 2.81 4.19 9.88
C THR A 331 2.74 2.70 9.55
N VAL A 332 3.90 2.11 9.26
CA VAL A 332 4.04 0.66 9.08
C VAL A 332 3.84 -0.02 10.44
N THR A 333 3.11 -1.12 10.44
CA THR A 333 2.85 -1.97 11.60
C THR A 333 2.97 -3.42 11.15
N ASP A 334 3.60 -4.27 11.95
CA ASP A 334 3.86 -5.68 11.60
C ASP A 334 2.56 -6.47 11.44
N ASP A 335 1.70 -6.48 12.47
CA ASP A 335 0.34 -7.02 12.40
C ASP A 335 -0.67 -6.02 12.97
N ASP A 336 -1.44 -5.43 12.07
CA ASP A 336 -2.52 -4.48 12.38
C ASP A 336 -3.77 -5.15 12.97
N LEU A 337 -3.82 -6.49 13.08
CA LEU A 337 -4.84 -7.18 13.87
C LEU A 337 -4.49 -7.24 15.35
N GLU A 338 -3.20 -7.28 15.69
CA GLU A 338 -2.73 -7.35 17.07
C GLU A 338 -2.53 -5.96 17.67
N THR A 339 -2.04 -5.04 16.84
CA THR A 339 -1.71 -3.67 17.25
C THR A 339 -2.39 -2.66 16.35
N PRO A 340 -3.25 -1.77 16.90
CA PRO A 340 -3.88 -0.72 16.11
C PRO A 340 -2.83 0.15 15.40
N ARG A 341 -2.97 0.26 14.08
CA ARG A 341 -2.07 1.05 13.25
C ARG A 341 -2.15 2.52 13.64
N GLN A 342 -0.99 3.13 13.87
CA GLN A 342 -0.90 4.55 14.16
C GLN A 342 -0.92 5.38 12.86
N TRP A 343 -1.49 6.57 12.98
CA TRP A 343 -1.60 7.55 11.91
C TRP A 343 -1.17 8.92 12.42
N LEU A 344 -0.51 9.70 11.58
CA LEU A 344 -0.34 11.13 11.81
C LEU A 344 -1.50 11.87 11.14
N CYS A 345 -2.27 12.61 11.93
CA CYS A 345 -3.31 13.52 11.47
C CYS A 345 -2.79 14.96 11.56
N ALA A 346 -2.57 15.61 10.42
CA ALA A 346 -2.22 17.02 10.33
C ALA A 346 -3.36 17.80 9.69
N THR A 347 -3.97 18.71 10.46
CA THR A 347 -5.14 19.49 10.05
C THR A 347 -4.92 20.98 10.34
N ARG A 348 -5.62 21.85 9.62
CA ARG A 348 -5.69 23.29 9.94
C ARG A 348 -7.07 23.66 10.45
N THR A 349 -7.12 24.63 11.36
CA THR A 349 -8.38 25.18 11.84
C THR A 349 -9.11 25.88 10.70
N ARG A 350 -10.37 25.47 10.50
CA ARG A 350 -11.25 26.07 9.49
C ARG A 350 -11.49 27.54 9.84
N LYS A 351 -11.25 28.46 8.91
CA LYS A 351 -12.06 29.67 8.85
C LYS A 351 -13.37 29.22 8.20
N ASN A 352 -14.50 29.32 8.91
CA ASN A 352 -15.81 29.03 8.35
C ASN A 352 -16.02 29.91 7.11
N HIS A 353 -15.74 29.40 5.92
CA HIS A 353 -16.31 29.95 4.70
C HIS A 353 -17.77 29.50 4.72
N GLN A 354 -18.61 30.39 5.27
CA GLN A 354 -20.04 30.33 5.04
C GLN A 354 -20.24 30.17 3.54
N HIS A 355 -20.77 29.01 3.14
CA HIS A 355 -21.39 28.89 1.84
C HIS A 355 -22.35 30.08 1.68
N PRO A 356 -22.29 30.87 0.60
CA PRO A 356 -23.40 31.73 0.26
C PRO A 356 -24.59 30.80 0.10
N GLN A 357 -25.55 30.92 1.01
CA GLN A 357 -26.87 30.35 0.81
C GLN A 357 -27.34 30.88 -0.54
N HIS A 358 -27.69 29.97 -1.44
CA HIS A 358 -28.36 30.29 -2.69
C HIS A 358 -29.50 31.27 -2.39
N LEU A 359 -29.36 32.51 -2.87
CA LEU A 359 -30.45 33.44 -3.05
C LEU A 359 -30.86 33.36 -4.52
N GLU A 360 -32.15 33.05 -4.69
CA GLU A 360 -32.99 33.02 -5.89
C GLU A 360 -32.90 31.80 -6.81
#